data_AF-A0A022XG99-F1
#
_entry.id   AF-A0A022XG99-F1
#
_cell.length_a   1.000
_cell.length_b   1.000
_cell.length_c   1.000
_cell.angle_alpha   90.00
_cell.angle_beta   90.00
_cell.angle_gamma   90.00
#
_symmetry.space_group_name_H-M   'P 1'
#
loop_
_entity.id
_entity.type
_entity.pdbx_description
1 polymer ?
#
loop_
_entity_poly.entity_id
_entity_poly.type
_entity_poly.pdbx_seq_one_letter_code
_entity_poly.pdbx_strand_id
1 'polypeptide(L)'
;MSSKTSEPELSFETMSTKSFIPGGRLNSSEILYEACEDVFLVYLDFVGGSSISSSDYSLFRTLTRNFETRFLEDMWCLNVLDPDELTRVTSYIPEIIQFIEKIIDNGFAYSTLDGSIYFNIDKFENAGNHYAKLEPWNRHNKHLQRDGEGSLSKNTTAKASKNDFALWEASRPGEPSWPSPWGNGRPGWHIECSAMASAKLGSQIDIHSGGIDLAFPHHDNELPQNMVNVARSWEAKLDNFFLKARNIVVLKKTILEEQSHNDYSLTRQLISAQEKVFNALCSSFDTPAAMNAISELEGARWVTSMMNIFGLNGHASPHNPDIGWAGIDVPEYSKPYLNTLSALRDVVRRLAKSKAHITSQTLGSIINTIGSSADLGHSMLDLALPYVEVLRKFKDQIASLNIGTTEVDPNQLLRYCDRIRDVDVFDLGIYLEDQDSGCAIIRPVTSDLIKTN
;
A
#
# COMPACT_ATOMS: atom_id res chain seq x y z
N MET A 1 40.89 41.52 19.23
CA MET A 1 40.24 40.29 19.74
C MET A 1 40.45 39.22 18.71
N SER A 2 41.35 38.27 18.99
CA SER A 2 41.75 37.20 18.08
C SER A 2 40.59 36.23 17.88
N SER A 3 40.17 36.01 16.63
CA SER A 3 39.17 35.02 16.25
C SER A 3 39.76 33.63 16.46
N LYS A 4 39.36 32.96 17.53
CA LYS A 4 39.56 31.51 17.68
C LYS A 4 38.71 30.81 16.63
N THR A 5 39.31 30.45 15.50
CA THR A 5 38.86 29.33 14.68
C THR A 5 38.97 28.09 15.57
N SER A 6 37.85 27.53 15.99
CA SER A 6 37.83 26.29 16.75
C SER A 6 38.28 25.15 15.83
N GLU A 7 39.52 24.70 16.01
CA GLU A 7 40.00 23.44 15.44
C GLU A 7 39.11 22.30 15.94
N PRO A 8 38.71 21.35 15.07
CA PRO A 8 37.94 20.19 15.52
C PRO A 8 38.82 19.31 16.43
N GLU A 9 38.29 18.94 17.61
CA GLU A 9 38.88 17.88 18.43
C GLU A 9 38.74 16.54 17.69
N LEU A 10 39.78 16.17 16.93
CA LEU A 10 39.94 14.83 16.39
C LEU A 10 40.25 13.88 17.56
N SER A 11 39.26 13.11 18.03
CA SER A 11 39.50 12.03 18.99
C SER A 11 40.29 10.93 18.28
N PHE A 12 41.60 10.86 18.54
CA PHE A 12 42.53 9.88 17.98
C PHE A 12 42.19 8.41 18.33
N GLU A 13 41.23 8.14 19.22
CA GLU A 13 40.94 6.81 19.74
C GLU A 13 40.26 5.85 18.75
N THR A 14 39.74 6.32 17.61
CA THR A 14 39.01 5.47 16.64
C THR A 14 39.65 5.38 15.24
N MET A 15 40.73 6.12 14.95
CA MET A 15 41.40 6.06 13.65
C MET A 15 42.58 5.09 13.70
N SER A 16 42.38 3.90 13.16
CA SER A 16 43.42 2.86 13.08
C SER A 16 44.40 3.19 11.95
N THR A 17 45.60 3.68 12.28
CA THR A 17 46.72 3.52 11.35
C THR A 17 46.94 2.02 11.16
N LYS A 18 46.84 1.50 9.93
CA LYS A 18 47.14 0.08 9.65
C LYS A 18 48.46 -0.28 10.34
N SER A 19 48.43 -1.30 11.20
CA SER A 19 49.60 -1.71 11.99
C SER A 19 50.76 -2.10 11.07
N PHE A 20 51.73 -1.19 10.90
CA PHE A 20 52.88 -1.36 10.03
C PHE A 20 54.06 -1.92 10.82
N ILE A 21 54.64 -3.03 10.35
CA ILE A 21 55.83 -3.66 10.97
C ILE A 21 57.08 -2.97 10.39
N PRO A 22 57.88 -2.24 11.19
CA PRO A 22 59.02 -1.49 10.67
C PRO A 22 60.23 -2.41 10.49
N GLY A 23 60.60 -2.67 9.23
CA GLY A 23 61.75 -3.50 8.86
C GLY A 23 62.69 -2.89 7.82
N GLY A 24 62.53 -1.62 7.43
CA GLY A 24 63.40 -0.96 6.44
C GLY A 24 63.27 0.56 6.44
N ARG A 25 64.32 1.27 6.00
CA ARG A 25 64.32 2.74 5.86
C ARG A 25 63.13 3.19 5.00
N LEU A 26 62.19 3.92 5.61
CA LEU A 26 61.04 4.55 4.94
C LEU A 26 61.54 5.69 4.06
N ASN A 27 61.57 5.47 2.74
CA ASN A 27 62.11 6.42 1.76
C ASN A 27 61.07 6.88 0.72
N SER A 28 59.77 6.69 0.93
CA SER A 28 58.75 7.27 0.03
C SER A 28 57.60 7.91 0.80
N SER A 29 57.28 9.15 0.44
CA SER A 29 56.10 9.89 0.92
C SER A 29 54.79 9.14 0.68
N GLU A 30 54.75 8.27 -0.34
CA GLU A 30 53.62 7.41 -0.67
C GLU A 30 53.31 6.39 0.43
N ILE A 31 54.32 5.76 1.04
CA ILE A 31 54.11 4.78 2.11
C ILE A 31 53.57 5.46 3.37
N LEU A 32 54.04 6.68 3.67
CA LEU A 32 53.50 7.47 4.78
C LEU A 32 52.05 7.89 4.52
N TYR A 33 51.74 8.29 3.28
CA TYR A 33 50.38 8.63 2.89
C TYR A 33 49.46 7.42 3.03
N GLU A 34 49.79 6.26 2.46
CA GLU A 34 48.97 5.04 2.56
C GLU A 34 48.75 4.56 4.00
N ALA A 35 49.74 4.72 4.89
CA ALA A 35 49.64 4.32 6.29
C ALA A 35 48.76 5.27 7.13
N CYS A 36 48.61 6.52 6.68
CA CYS A 36 47.89 7.58 7.38
C CYS A 36 46.71 8.13 6.57
N GLU A 37 46.34 7.49 5.47
CA GLU A 37 45.37 7.99 4.49
C GLU A 37 44.04 8.32 5.16
N ASP A 38 43.54 7.46 6.04
CA ASP A 38 42.28 7.65 6.74
C ASP A 38 42.24 8.95 7.56
N VAL A 39 43.38 9.36 8.13
CA VAL A 39 43.52 10.60 8.90
C VAL A 39 43.66 11.80 7.96
N PHE A 40 44.49 11.65 6.92
CA PHE A 40 44.73 12.72 5.96
C PHE A 40 43.47 13.04 5.13
N LEU A 41 42.69 12.05 4.73
CA LEU A 41 41.46 12.27 3.96
C LEU A 41 40.45 13.12 4.73
N VAL A 42 40.23 12.82 6.02
CA VAL A 42 39.32 13.64 6.87
C VAL A 42 39.85 15.06 7.04
N TYR A 43 41.14 15.22 7.27
CA TYR A 43 41.75 16.55 7.38
C TYR A 43 41.68 17.33 6.06
N LEU A 44 41.98 16.68 4.93
CA LEU A 44 41.96 17.26 3.58
C LEU A 44 40.54 17.66 3.17
N ASP A 45 39.54 16.85 3.50
CA ASP A 45 38.13 17.20 3.28
C ASP A 45 37.74 18.44 4.11
N PHE A 46 38.17 18.50 5.37
CA PHE A 46 37.91 19.66 6.23
C PHE A 46 38.56 20.96 5.70
N VAL A 47 39.83 20.93 5.29
CA VAL A 47 40.54 22.14 4.84
C VAL A 47 40.30 22.49 3.37
N GLY A 48 40.00 21.50 2.53
CA GLY A 48 40.03 21.64 1.07
C GLY A 48 38.75 21.18 0.36
N GLY A 49 37.83 20.48 1.02
CA GLY A 49 36.62 19.94 0.39
C GLY A 49 35.77 21.02 -0.29
N SER A 50 35.63 22.19 0.35
CA SER A 50 34.88 23.33 -0.21
C SER A 50 35.49 23.96 -1.47
N SER A 51 36.77 23.67 -1.77
CA SER A 51 37.46 24.16 -2.98
C SER A 51 37.19 23.28 -4.21
N ILE A 52 36.59 22.10 -4.02
CA ILE A 52 36.20 21.22 -5.11
C ILE A 52 35.08 21.90 -5.91
N SER A 53 35.19 21.86 -7.24
CA SER A 53 34.15 22.40 -8.10
C SER A 53 32.90 21.52 -8.03
N SER A 54 31.78 22.08 -7.57
CA SER A 54 30.49 21.40 -7.52
C SER A 54 29.96 20.94 -8.88
N SER A 55 30.47 21.50 -9.98
CA SER A 55 30.13 21.10 -11.34
C SER A 55 31.11 20.10 -11.96
N ASP A 56 32.22 19.78 -11.27
CA ASP A 56 33.13 18.72 -11.71
C ASP A 56 32.62 17.36 -11.22
N TYR A 57 31.76 16.77 -12.04
CA TYR A 57 31.20 15.45 -11.75
C TYR A 57 32.22 14.31 -11.91
N SER A 58 33.42 14.55 -12.46
CA SER A 58 34.36 13.48 -12.77
C SER A 58 34.86 12.77 -11.51
N LEU A 59 35.12 13.53 -10.44
CA LEU A 59 35.53 13.02 -9.13
C LEU A 59 34.49 12.06 -8.54
N PHE A 60 33.24 12.53 -8.42
CA PHE A 60 32.13 11.75 -7.86
C PHE A 60 31.78 10.55 -8.74
N ARG A 61 31.84 10.73 -10.06
CA ARG A 61 31.55 9.67 -11.03
C ARG A 61 32.61 8.58 -10.97
N THR A 62 33.89 8.91 -10.83
CA THR A 62 34.96 7.90 -10.75
C THR A 62 34.75 6.99 -9.55
N LEU A 63 34.46 7.55 -8.37
CA LEU A 63 34.20 6.79 -7.16
C LEU A 63 32.94 5.91 -7.30
N THR A 64 31.81 6.51 -7.69
CA THR A 64 30.53 5.78 -7.82
C THR A 64 30.57 4.70 -8.88
N ARG A 65 31.32 4.90 -9.98
CA ARG A 65 31.48 3.88 -11.02
C ARG A 65 32.33 2.70 -10.58
N ASN A 66 33.39 2.94 -9.80
CA ASN A 66 34.18 1.86 -9.22
C ASN A 66 33.29 0.95 -8.35
N PHE A 67 32.48 1.53 -7.46
CA PHE A 67 31.58 0.75 -6.60
C PHE A 67 30.39 0.13 -7.35
N GLU A 68 29.85 0.80 -8.37
CA GLU A 68 28.84 0.22 -9.28
C GLU A 68 29.38 -1.04 -9.98
N THR A 69 30.60 -0.97 -10.53
CA THR A 69 31.23 -2.13 -11.17
C THR A 69 31.45 -3.26 -10.18
N ARG A 70 31.99 -2.98 -8.99
CA ARG A 70 32.18 -4.01 -7.94
C ARG A 70 30.87 -4.66 -7.52
N PHE A 71 29.81 -3.86 -7.35
CA PHE A 71 28.49 -4.37 -7.00
C PHE A 71 27.98 -5.35 -8.07
N LEU A 72 28.09 -5.00 -9.36
CA LEU A 72 27.68 -5.88 -10.45
C LEU A 72 28.52 -7.16 -10.50
N GLU A 73 29.84 -7.05 -10.30
CA GLU A 73 30.73 -8.21 -10.20
C GLU A 73 30.29 -9.18 -9.09
N ASP A 74 29.94 -8.66 -7.90
CA ASP A 74 29.41 -9.46 -6.80
C ASP A 74 28.07 -10.12 -7.16
N MET A 75 27.15 -9.37 -7.81
CA MET A 75 25.86 -9.91 -8.27
C MET A 75 26.05 -11.04 -9.29
N TRP A 76 26.99 -10.89 -10.24
CA TRP A 76 27.34 -11.95 -11.20
C TRP A 76 27.93 -13.17 -10.49
N CYS A 77 28.78 -12.98 -9.48
CA CYS A 77 29.33 -14.08 -8.68
C CYS A 77 28.22 -14.85 -7.93
N LEU A 78 27.14 -14.17 -7.56
CA LEU A 78 25.94 -14.76 -6.95
C LEU A 78 24.94 -15.30 -7.98
N ASN A 79 25.29 -15.28 -9.27
CA ASN A 79 24.43 -15.71 -10.38
C ASN A 79 23.09 -14.94 -10.45
N VAL A 80 23.10 -13.66 -10.04
CA VAL A 80 22.01 -12.71 -10.22
C VAL A 80 22.10 -12.17 -11.66
N LEU A 81 20.95 -12.13 -12.34
CA LEU A 81 20.86 -11.60 -13.71
C LEU A 81 21.06 -10.09 -13.72
N ASP A 82 21.58 -9.58 -14.84
CA ASP A 82 21.62 -8.14 -15.08
C ASP A 82 20.21 -7.56 -15.16
N PRO A 83 20.00 -6.33 -14.65
CA PRO A 83 18.75 -5.62 -14.90
C PRO A 83 18.64 -5.28 -16.39
N ASP A 84 17.44 -5.36 -16.96
CA ASP A 84 17.18 -4.91 -18.33
C ASP A 84 17.54 -3.44 -18.53
N GLU A 85 17.34 -2.62 -17.49
CA GLU A 85 17.63 -1.19 -17.47
C GLU A 85 18.30 -0.78 -16.15
N LEU A 86 19.55 -0.31 -16.22
CA LEU A 86 20.27 0.26 -15.09
C LEU A 86 20.13 1.79 -15.08
N THR A 87 19.23 2.30 -14.24
CA THR A 87 19.00 3.74 -14.08
C THR A 87 19.99 4.36 -13.11
N ARG A 88 20.25 5.66 -13.28
CA ARG A 88 21.21 6.41 -12.46
C ARG A 88 20.69 7.80 -12.24
N VAL A 89 20.57 8.22 -10.99
CA VAL A 89 20.00 9.52 -10.59
C VAL A 89 20.58 10.68 -11.39
N THR A 90 21.91 10.68 -11.58
CA THR A 90 22.65 11.71 -12.33
C THR A 90 22.19 11.89 -13.79
N SER A 91 21.51 10.89 -14.36
CA SER A 91 20.94 10.93 -15.72
C SER A 91 19.48 11.37 -15.77
N TYR A 92 18.80 11.56 -14.62
CA TYR A 92 17.36 11.87 -14.52
C TYR A 92 17.07 13.20 -13.80
N ILE A 93 18.08 14.06 -13.67
CA ILE A 93 17.91 15.35 -12.98
C ILE A 93 16.78 16.21 -13.58
N PRO A 94 16.63 16.34 -14.92
CA PRO A 94 15.51 17.07 -15.50
C PRO A 94 14.14 16.49 -15.14
N GLU A 95 14.00 15.16 -15.15
CA GLU A 95 12.77 14.45 -14.80
C GLU A 95 12.44 14.61 -13.32
N ILE A 96 13.44 14.56 -12.45
CA ILE A 96 13.28 14.81 -11.01
C ILE A 96 12.79 16.24 -10.77
N ILE A 97 13.41 17.25 -11.40
CA ILE A 97 12.97 18.65 -11.28
C ILE A 97 11.51 18.80 -11.72
N GLN A 98 11.13 18.24 -12.88
CA GLN A 98 9.75 18.27 -13.36
C GLN A 98 8.78 17.57 -12.41
N PHE A 99 9.21 16.49 -11.76
CA PHE A 99 8.40 15.77 -10.78
C PHE A 99 8.15 16.64 -9.55
N ILE A 100 9.19 17.33 -9.05
CA ILE A 100 9.09 18.24 -7.90
C ILE A 100 8.20 19.45 -8.25
N GLU A 101 8.33 20.04 -9.44
CA GLU A 101 7.46 21.12 -9.91
C GLU A 101 5.98 20.72 -9.83
N LYS A 102 5.63 19.51 -10.28
CA LYS A 102 4.25 19.00 -10.17
C LYS A 102 3.77 18.87 -8.71
N ILE A 103 4.64 18.48 -7.79
CA ILE A 103 4.29 18.39 -6.36
C ILE A 103 4.02 19.79 -5.79
N ILE A 104 4.83 20.78 -6.18
CA ILE A 104 4.65 22.18 -5.82
C ILE A 104 3.33 22.71 -6.40
N ASP A 105 3.04 22.46 -7.68
CA ASP A 105 1.81 22.89 -8.35
C ASP A 105 0.56 22.29 -7.69
N ASN A 106 0.66 21.06 -7.19
CA ASN A 106 -0.40 20.40 -6.41
C ASN A 106 -0.52 20.94 -4.96
N GLY A 107 0.35 21.84 -4.54
CA GLY A 107 0.34 22.47 -3.22
C GLY A 107 0.92 21.62 -2.09
N PHE A 108 1.60 20.51 -2.41
CA PHE A 108 2.15 19.56 -1.43
C PHE A 108 3.64 19.75 -1.13
N ALA A 109 4.30 20.74 -1.72
CA ALA A 109 5.67 21.08 -1.42
C ALA A 109 5.85 22.59 -1.20
N TYR A 110 6.94 22.96 -0.53
CA TYR A 110 7.32 24.35 -0.27
C TYR A 110 8.82 24.54 -0.37
N SER A 111 9.23 25.75 -0.77
CA SER A 111 10.63 26.16 -0.81
C SER A 111 11.05 26.86 0.49
N THR A 112 12.32 26.71 0.84
CA THR A 112 12.99 27.42 1.93
C THR A 112 13.94 28.48 1.37
N LEU A 113 14.40 29.41 2.23
CA LEU A 113 15.21 30.56 1.83
C LEU A 113 16.58 30.18 1.24
N ASP A 114 17.11 29.01 1.59
CA ASP A 114 18.36 28.45 1.07
C ASP A 114 18.21 27.77 -0.30
N GLY A 115 16.98 27.63 -0.82
CA GLY A 115 16.70 26.97 -2.10
C GLY A 115 16.36 25.48 -1.98
N SER A 116 16.27 24.94 -0.76
CA SER A 116 15.79 23.58 -0.54
C SER A 116 14.27 23.50 -0.71
N ILE A 117 13.77 22.34 -1.15
CA ILE A 117 12.35 22.04 -1.32
C ILE A 117 11.97 20.86 -0.42
N TYR A 118 10.91 21.02 0.36
CA TYR A 118 10.40 20.00 1.27
C TYR A 118 8.98 19.58 0.90
N PHE A 119 8.68 18.30 1.09
CA PHE A 119 7.32 17.77 1.01
C PHE A 119 6.56 18.11 2.30
N ASN A 120 5.34 18.61 2.16
CA ASN A 120 4.48 18.99 3.28
C ASN A 120 3.48 17.87 3.59
N ILE A 121 3.81 17.06 4.60
CA ILE A 121 2.97 15.90 4.98
C ILE A 121 1.60 16.35 5.46
N ASP A 122 1.54 17.43 6.26
CA ASP A 122 0.29 17.91 6.84
C ASP A 122 -0.69 18.37 5.75
N LYS A 123 -0.22 19.10 4.73
CA LYS A 123 -1.06 19.50 3.58
C LYS A 123 -1.51 18.30 2.76
N PHE A 124 -0.62 17.32 2.55
CA PHE A 124 -0.96 16.10 1.81
C PHE A 124 -2.10 15.34 2.48
N GLU A 125 -2.05 15.19 3.80
CA GLU A 125 -3.09 14.52 4.58
C GLU A 125 -4.37 15.33 4.70
N ASN A 126 -4.27 16.65 4.91
CA ASN A 126 -5.44 17.53 4.96
C ASN A 126 -6.22 17.55 3.63
N ALA A 127 -5.57 17.18 2.51
CA ALA A 127 -6.23 16.98 1.22
C ALA A 127 -6.90 15.60 1.07
N GLY A 128 -6.96 14.78 2.14
CA GLY A 128 -7.60 13.46 2.15
C GLY A 128 -6.68 12.30 1.76
N ASN A 129 -5.37 12.52 1.66
CA ASN A 129 -4.40 11.45 1.45
C ASN A 129 -3.90 10.88 2.80
N HIS A 130 -3.17 9.76 2.74
CA HIS A 130 -2.59 9.13 3.94
C HIS A 130 -1.10 8.98 3.76
N TYR A 131 -0.33 9.41 4.76
CA TYR A 131 1.12 9.24 4.83
C TYR A 131 1.49 8.08 5.75
N ALA A 132 2.66 7.48 5.54
CA ALA A 132 3.14 6.30 6.26
C ALA A 132 2.17 5.12 6.19
N LYS A 133 1.81 4.69 4.97
CA LYS A 133 0.86 3.60 4.73
C LYS A 133 1.47 2.23 4.99
N LEU A 134 2.76 2.05 4.69
CA LEU A 134 3.44 0.77 4.84
C LEU A 134 3.76 0.49 6.31
N GLU A 135 4.29 1.47 7.02
CA GLU A 135 4.54 1.35 8.47
C GLU A 135 3.93 2.53 9.28
N PRO A 136 2.59 2.56 9.47
CA PRO A 136 1.90 3.64 10.18
C PRO A 136 2.42 3.87 11.61
N TRP A 137 2.93 2.82 12.26
CA TRP A 137 3.49 2.89 13.62
C TRP A 137 4.84 3.64 13.67
N ASN A 138 5.60 3.69 12.57
CA ASN A 138 6.89 4.36 12.50
C ASN A 138 6.80 5.83 12.06
N ARG A 139 5.60 6.32 11.73
CA ARG A 139 5.30 7.71 11.34
C ARG A 139 6.00 8.81 12.13
N HIS A 140 6.14 8.64 13.45
CA HIS A 140 6.75 9.64 14.34
C HIS A 140 8.15 9.23 14.84
N ASN A 141 8.74 8.20 14.24
CA ASN A 141 10.05 7.69 14.60
C ASN A 141 11.14 8.59 14.03
N LYS A 142 11.60 9.53 14.84
CA LYS A 142 12.61 10.53 14.47
C LYS A 142 13.97 9.93 14.08
N HIS A 143 14.29 8.73 14.58
CA HIS A 143 15.55 8.08 14.22
C HIS A 143 15.50 7.66 12.75
N LEU A 144 14.46 6.90 12.38
CA LEU A 144 14.26 6.42 11.03
C LEU A 144 14.05 7.56 10.03
N GLN A 145 13.30 8.60 10.40
CA GLN A 145 13.16 9.80 9.58
C GLN A 145 14.51 10.46 9.28
N ARG A 146 15.38 10.62 10.29
CA ARG A 146 16.71 11.22 10.11
C ARG A 146 17.61 10.36 9.24
N ASP A 147 17.55 9.04 9.39
CA ASP A 147 18.32 8.13 8.54
C ASP A 147 17.87 8.25 7.06
N GLY A 148 16.57 8.48 6.82
CA GLY A 148 16.00 8.74 5.49
C GLY A 148 16.39 10.08 4.85
N GLU A 149 16.77 11.08 5.63
CA GLU A 149 17.22 12.40 5.13
C GLU A 149 18.68 12.40 4.65
N GLY A 150 19.42 11.31 4.91
CA GLY A 150 20.82 11.18 4.51
C GLY A 150 21.81 11.96 5.39
N SER A 151 23.08 11.56 5.36
CA SER A 151 24.15 12.05 6.26
C SER A 151 24.56 13.52 6.05
N LEU A 152 24.17 14.11 4.92
CA LEU A 152 24.51 15.49 4.55
C LEU A 152 23.51 16.51 5.12
N SER A 153 22.33 16.07 5.56
CA SER A 153 21.30 16.90 6.19
C SER A 153 21.73 17.28 7.63
N LYS A 154 22.17 18.53 7.86
CA LYS A 154 22.56 19.00 9.21
C LYS A 154 21.79 20.21 9.71
N ASN A 155 20.97 20.85 8.88
CA ASN A 155 20.21 22.05 9.26
C ASN A 155 18.70 21.85 9.06
N THR A 156 18.03 21.25 10.05
CA THR A 156 16.58 21.04 10.06
C THR A 156 15.77 22.26 10.51
N THR A 157 16.43 23.41 10.78
CA THR A 157 15.78 24.61 11.33
C THR A 157 14.91 25.37 10.32
N ALA A 158 15.02 25.07 9.03
CA ALA A 158 14.26 25.72 7.97
C ALA A 158 12.92 25.01 7.64
N LYS A 159 12.67 23.81 8.18
CA LYS A 159 11.47 23.03 7.87
C LYS A 159 10.24 23.61 8.59
N ALA A 160 9.10 23.63 7.90
CA ALA A 160 7.81 23.97 8.48
C ALA A 160 7.36 22.93 9.52
N SER A 161 7.56 21.64 9.22
CA SER A 161 7.33 20.53 10.15
C SER A 161 8.59 19.66 10.29
N LYS A 162 8.76 19.05 11.46
CA LYS A 162 9.90 18.16 11.75
C LYS A 162 9.82 16.83 11.01
N ASN A 163 8.62 16.46 10.54
CA ASN A 163 8.40 15.21 9.82
C ASN A 163 8.59 15.38 8.31
N ASP A 164 8.64 16.62 7.80
CA ASP A 164 8.76 16.90 6.37
C ASP A 164 10.14 16.44 5.86
N PHE A 165 10.13 15.78 4.71
CA PHE A 165 11.35 15.26 4.06
C PHE A 165 11.72 16.09 2.84
N ALA A 166 13.01 16.11 2.52
CA ALA A 166 13.53 16.89 1.40
C ALA A 166 13.22 16.22 0.05
N LEU A 167 12.74 17.02 -0.88
CA LEU A 167 12.63 16.66 -2.30
C LEU A 167 13.85 17.17 -3.07
N TRP A 168 14.33 18.37 -2.71
CA TRP A 168 15.53 19.00 -3.26
C TRP A 168 16.30 19.65 -2.12
N GLU A 169 17.60 19.47 -2.06
CA GLU A 169 18.46 20.11 -1.07
C GLU A 169 19.47 21.02 -1.74
N ALA A 170 19.60 22.24 -1.23
CA ALA A 170 20.64 23.15 -1.65
C ALA A 170 22.03 22.54 -1.35
N SER A 171 22.90 22.50 -2.37
CA SER A 171 24.23 21.90 -2.23
C SER A 171 25.17 22.87 -1.53
N ARG A 172 26.06 22.33 -0.69
CA ARG A 172 27.16 23.13 -0.12
C ARG A 172 28.32 23.27 -1.12
N PRO A 173 29.20 24.26 -0.95
CA PRO A 173 30.44 24.33 -1.72
C PRO A 173 31.23 23.03 -1.58
N GLY A 174 31.72 22.49 -2.70
CA GLY A 174 32.43 21.20 -2.73
C GLY A 174 31.54 19.97 -2.94
N GLU A 175 30.22 20.08 -2.72
CA GLU A 175 29.28 18.98 -2.99
C GLU A 175 28.83 19.00 -4.47
N PRO A 176 28.45 17.84 -5.04
CA PRO A 176 27.86 17.81 -6.38
C PRO A 176 26.56 18.62 -6.41
N SER A 177 26.36 19.38 -7.48
CA SER A 177 25.21 20.27 -7.59
C SER A 177 24.74 20.44 -9.03
N TRP A 178 23.42 20.54 -9.20
CA TRP A 178 22.74 20.76 -10.46
C TRP A 178 21.90 22.03 -10.41
N PRO A 179 21.76 22.75 -11.53
CA PRO A 179 20.88 23.91 -11.62
C PRO A 179 19.42 23.47 -11.56
N SER A 180 18.61 24.22 -10.82
CA SER A 180 17.15 24.06 -10.76
C SER A 180 16.46 25.43 -10.66
N PRO A 181 15.13 25.50 -10.84
CA PRO A 181 14.36 26.73 -10.64
C PRO A 181 14.49 27.33 -9.23
N TRP A 182 14.89 26.52 -8.24
CA TRP A 182 15.01 26.91 -6.83
C TRP A 182 16.45 27.22 -6.41
N GLY A 183 17.40 27.14 -7.35
CA GLY A 183 18.82 27.29 -7.10
C GLY A 183 19.61 26.00 -7.30
N ASN A 184 20.93 26.09 -7.12
CA ASN A 184 21.83 24.95 -7.27
C ASN A 184 21.65 23.98 -6.09
N GLY A 185 21.41 22.71 -6.39
CA GLY A 185 21.19 21.70 -5.37
C GLY A 185 21.29 20.29 -5.90
N ARG A 186 20.73 19.36 -5.16
CA ARG A 186 20.69 17.93 -5.49
C ARG A 186 19.36 17.33 -5.05
N PRO A 187 18.92 16.23 -5.68
CA PRO A 187 17.72 15.54 -5.25
C PRO A 187 17.85 14.99 -3.82
N GLY A 188 16.70 14.87 -3.14
CA GLY A 188 16.58 14.08 -1.92
C GLY A 188 16.39 12.60 -2.24
N TRP A 189 16.86 11.71 -1.37
CA TRP A 189 16.90 10.27 -1.63
C TRP A 189 15.56 9.66 -2.10
N HIS A 190 14.43 10.07 -1.51
CA HIS A 190 13.11 9.49 -1.80
C HIS A 190 12.54 9.89 -3.17
N ILE A 191 12.85 11.09 -3.66
CA ILE A 191 12.28 11.57 -4.94
C ILE A 191 12.95 10.90 -6.14
N GLU A 192 14.18 10.41 -5.96
CA GLU A 192 14.99 9.76 -6.98
C GLU A 192 14.28 8.53 -7.55
N CYS A 193 13.92 7.58 -6.67
CA CYS A 193 13.22 6.35 -7.05
C CYS A 193 11.87 6.66 -7.72
N SER A 194 11.10 7.59 -7.15
CA SER A 194 9.80 8.00 -7.69
C SER A 194 9.90 8.55 -9.12
N ALA A 195 10.85 9.45 -9.37
CA ALA A 195 11.00 10.09 -10.67
C ALA A 195 11.61 9.13 -11.72
N MET A 196 12.66 8.38 -11.36
CA MET A 196 13.30 7.43 -12.28
C MET A 196 12.36 6.30 -12.69
N ALA A 197 11.65 5.72 -11.73
CA ALA A 197 10.70 4.65 -12.01
C ALA A 197 9.53 5.17 -12.84
N SER A 198 9.00 6.37 -12.53
CA SER A 198 7.93 6.99 -13.33
C SER A 198 8.37 7.31 -14.76
N ALA A 199 9.61 7.73 -14.96
CA ALA A 199 10.15 8.05 -16.29
C ALA A 199 10.33 6.80 -17.16
N LYS A 200 10.67 5.65 -16.56
CA LYS A 200 10.95 4.41 -17.29
C LYS A 200 9.74 3.49 -17.44
N LEU A 201 8.98 3.30 -16.37
CA LEU A 201 7.86 2.36 -16.30
C LEU A 201 6.51 3.07 -16.50
N GLY A 202 6.51 4.41 -16.56
CA GLY A 202 5.31 5.21 -16.65
C GLY A 202 4.63 5.37 -15.28
N SER A 203 3.35 5.71 -15.29
CA SER A 203 2.65 6.09 -14.06
C SER A 203 2.29 4.93 -13.13
N GLN A 204 2.54 3.68 -13.53
CA GLN A 204 2.17 2.47 -12.81
C GLN A 204 3.35 1.49 -12.83
N ILE A 205 3.63 0.92 -11.67
CA ILE A 205 4.63 -0.13 -11.47
C ILE A 205 3.89 -1.35 -10.94
N ASP A 206 4.20 -2.54 -11.45
CA ASP A 206 3.53 -3.76 -10.99
C ASP A 206 4.09 -4.26 -9.65
N ILE A 207 5.42 -4.29 -9.52
CA ILE A 207 6.13 -4.70 -8.30
C ILE A 207 7.20 -3.66 -7.96
N HIS A 208 7.12 -3.12 -6.75
CA HIS A 208 8.19 -2.31 -6.15
C HIS A 208 8.77 -3.10 -4.97
N SER A 209 10.06 -3.39 -5.00
CA SER A 209 10.74 -4.18 -3.97
C SER A 209 11.93 -3.45 -3.35
N GLY A 210 12.34 -3.91 -2.16
CA GLY A 210 13.47 -3.37 -1.41
C GLY A 210 13.68 -4.15 -0.10
N GLY A 211 14.71 -3.79 0.66
CA GLY A 211 14.88 -4.29 2.03
C GLY A 211 13.73 -3.85 2.94
N ILE A 212 13.49 -4.56 4.04
CA ILE A 212 12.43 -4.20 5.01
C ILE A 212 12.67 -2.82 5.64
N ASP A 213 13.93 -2.44 5.79
CA ASP A 213 14.39 -1.12 6.24
C ASP A 213 14.00 0.00 5.26
N LEU A 214 13.74 -0.32 3.99
CA LEU A 214 13.25 0.65 3.01
C LEU A 214 11.74 0.87 3.12
N ALA A 215 10.98 0.03 3.84
CA ALA A 215 9.54 0.25 3.99
C ALA A 215 9.24 1.63 4.61
N PHE A 216 9.98 2.01 5.66
CA PHE A 216 9.91 3.35 6.25
C PHE A 216 11.31 3.90 6.59
N PRO A 217 11.61 5.17 6.26
CA PRO A 217 10.70 6.11 5.62
C PRO A 217 10.74 6.02 4.08
N HIS A 218 11.60 5.19 3.48
CA HIS A 218 11.92 5.31 2.06
C HIS A 218 10.72 5.11 1.12
N HIS A 219 10.14 3.91 1.06
CA HIS A 219 8.98 3.62 0.22
C HIS A 219 7.72 4.41 0.65
N ASP A 220 7.58 4.73 1.93
CA ASP A 220 6.49 5.59 2.42
C ASP A 220 6.63 7.07 2.01
N ASN A 221 7.86 7.52 1.76
CA ASN A 221 8.19 8.84 1.22
C ASN A 221 8.31 8.85 -0.30
N GLU A 222 8.35 7.68 -0.93
CA GLU A 222 8.15 7.62 -2.37
C GLU A 222 6.73 8.10 -2.67
N LEU A 223 6.63 8.94 -3.69
CA LEU A 223 5.39 9.62 -4.05
C LEU A 223 4.91 9.08 -5.40
N PRO A 224 4.53 7.79 -5.50
CA PRO A 224 4.02 7.29 -6.75
C PRO A 224 2.71 8.00 -7.08
N GLN A 225 2.69 8.65 -8.24
CA GLN A 225 1.58 9.49 -8.67
C GLN A 225 0.24 8.71 -8.72
N ASN A 226 0.27 7.37 -8.92
CA ASN A 226 -0.92 6.53 -9.05
C ASN A 226 -0.88 5.13 -8.38
N MET A 227 0.17 4.73 -7.65
CA MET A 227 0.27 3.35 -7.11
C MET A 227 -0.87 2.98 -6.16
N VAL A 228 -1.42 3.98 -5.47
CA VAL A 228 -2.59 3.82 -4.59
C VAL A 228 -3.83 3.39 -5.36
N ASN A 229 -4.02 3.88 -6.59
CA ASN A 229 -5.22 3.56 -7.38
C ASN A 229 -5.14 2.15 -7.99
N VAL A 230 -3.94 1.68 -8.32
CA VAL A 230 -3.69 0.33 -8.82
C VAL A 230 -3.85 -0.70 -7.71
N ALA A 231 -3.26 -0.43 -6.54
CA ALA A 231 -3.46 -1.25 -5.34
C ALA A 231 -4.94 -1.36 -4.97
N ARG A 232 -5.67 -0.24 -4.91
CA ARG A 232 -7.13 -0.23 -4.66
C ARG A 232 -7.91 -1.01 -5.71
N SER A 233 -7.62 -0.80 -6.99
CA SER A 233 -8.31 -1.52 -8.07
C SER A 233 -8.07 -3.03 -8.00
N TRP A 234 -6.89 -3.44 -7.54
CA TRP A 234 -6.51 -4.83 -7.40
C TRP A 234 -7.09 -5.48 -6.14
N GLU A 235 -7.01 -4.79 -5.00
CA GLU A 235 -7.74 -5.10 -3.76
C GLU A 235 -9.22 -5.34 -4.04
N ALA A 236 -9.88 -4.40 -4.74
CA ALA A 236 -11.29 -4.51 -5.09
C ALA A 236 -11.60 -5.74 -5.97
N LYS A 237 -10.73 -6.09 -6.93
CA LYS A 237 -10.89 -7.30 -7.76
C LYS A 237 -10.80 -8.57 -6.92
N LEU A 238 -9.85 -8.63 -5.98
CA LEU A 238 -9.66 -9.79 -5.13
C LEU A 238 -10.71 -9.93 -4.04
N ASP A 239 -11.16 -8.83 -3.43
CA ASP A 239 -12.30 -8.82 -2.52
C ASP A 239 -13.53 -9.43 -3.20
N ASN A 240 -13.83 -8.98 -4.43
CA ASN A 240 -14.94 -9.50 -5.22
C ASN A 240 -14.78 -11.00 -5.53
N PHE A 241 -13.55 -11.43 -5.86
CA PHE A 241 -13.24 -12.83 -6.11
C PHE A 241 -13.48 -13.70 -4.85
N PHE A 242 -12.93 -13.31 -3.71
CA PHE A 242 -13.04 -14.08 -2.47
C PHE A 242 -14.45 -14.08 -1.90
N LEU A 243 -15.20 -12.98 -2.00
CA LEU A 243 -16.60 -12.94 -1.58
C LEU A 243 -17.46 -13.90 -2.40
N LYS A 244 -17.27 -13.94 -3.72
CA LYS A 244 -17.95 -14.90 -4.59
C LYS A 244 -17.55 -16.34 -4.26
N ALA A 245 -16.26 -16.62 -4.10
CA ALA A 245 -15.76 -17.94 -3.75
C ALA A 245 -16.29 -18.44 -2.40
N ARG A 246 -16.28 -17.60 -1.36
CA ARG A 246 -16.84 -17.92 -0.04
C ARG A 246 -18.34 -18.17 -0.10
N ASN A 247 -19.08 -17.36 -0.87
CA ASN A 247 -20.51 -17.55 -1.04
C ASN A 247 -20.82 -18.90 -1.70
N ILE A 248 -20.07 -19.32 -2.74
CA ILE A 248 -20.23 -20.65 -3.34
C ILE A 248 -19.98 -21.76 -2.31
N VAL A 249 -18.98 -21.62 -1.44
CA VAL A 249 -18.70 -22.60 -0.37
C VAL A 249 -19.85 -22.67 0.63
N VAL A 250 -20.39 -21.53 1.06
CA VAL A 250 -21.55 -21.47 1.98
C VAL A 250 -22.81 -22.02 1.31
N LEU A 251 -23.07 -21.69 0.05
CA LEU A 251 -24.18 -22.21 -0.73
C LEU A 251 -24.06 -23.72 -0.95
N LYS A 252 -22.88 -24.25 -1.26
CA LYS A 252 -22.64 -25.72 -1.33
C LYS A 252 -22.79 -26.41 0.01
N LYS A 253 -22.43 -25.75 1.12
CA LYS A 253 -22.69 -26.26 2.48
C LYS A 253 -24.20 -26.30 2.81
N THR A 254 -24.99 -25.48 2.12
CA THR A 254 -26.45 -25.37 2.30
C THR A 254 -27.22 -26.22 1.26
N ILE A 255 -26.65 -26.45 0.08
CA ILE A 255 -27.21 -27.22 -1.03
C ILE A 255 -26.45 -28.56 -1.11
N LEU A 256 -26.90 -29.47 -0.23
CA LEU A 256 -26.89 -30.93 -0.34
C LEU A 256 -25.57 -31.72 -0.16
N GLU A 257 -25.63 -32.65 0.80
CA GLU A 257 -25.38 -34.07 0.49
C GLU A 257 -26.03 -34.41 -0.86
N GLU A 258 -25.28 -34.33 -1.96
CA GLU A 258 -25.35 -35.25 -3.10
C GLU A 258 -24.42 -34.80 -4.24
N GLN A 259 -23.76 -35.81 -4.82
CA GLN A 259 -22.89 -35.78 -6.01
C GLN A 259 -21.41 -35.39 -5.81
N SER A 260 -20.63 -36.43 -5.49
CA SER A 260 -19.23 -36.55 -5.89
C SER A 260 -19.14 -36.62 -7.42
N HIS A 261 -18.85 -35.49 -8.06
CA HIS A 261 -18.34 -35.48 -9.43
C HIS A 261 -16.82 -35.27 -9.42
N ASN A 262 -16.12 -36.19 -10.08
CA ASN A 262 -14.68 -36.30 -10.21
C ASN A 262 -13.98 -34.97 -10.56
N ASP A 263 -13.08 -34.54 -9.66
CA ASP A 263 -12.38 -33.24 -9.60
C ASP A 263 -11.19 -33.07 -10.57
N TYR A 264 -11.25 -33.75 -11.73
CA TYR A 264 -10.16 -33.73 -12.72
C TYR A 264 -10.11 -32.44 -13.55
N SER A 265 -11.21 -31.69 -13.62
CA SER A 265 -11.29 -30.41 -14.35
C SER A 265 -10.59 -29.29 -13.58
N LEU A 266 -10.88 -29.17 -12.28
CA LEU A 266 -10.32 -28.13 -11.42
C LEU A 266 -8.82 -28.36 -11.19
N THR A 267 -8.41 -29.61 -11.03
CA THR A 267 -6.99 -29.99 -10.97
C THR A 267 -6.23 -29.59 -12.24
N ARG A 268 -6.82 -29.77 -13.43
CA ARG A 268 -6.19 -29.33 -14.70
C ARG A 268 -6.13 -27.82 -14.84
N GLN A 269 -7.18 -27.11 -14.43
CA GLN A 269 -7.18 -25.64 -14.42
C GLN A 269 -6.11 -25.10 -13.47
N LEU A 270 -5.95 -25.72 -12.29
CA LEU A 270 -4.91 -25.36 -11.32
C LEU A 270 -3.50 -25.57 -11.88
N ILE A 271 -3.22 -26.74 -12.46
CA ILE A 271 -1.90 -27.02 -13.06
C ILE A 271 -1.61 -26.04 -14.20
N SER A 272 -2.59 -25.79 -15.08
CA SER A 272 -2.42 -24.86 -16.19
C SER A 272 -2.16 -23.43 -15.73
N ALA A 273 -2.84 -22.97 -14.68
CA ALA A 273 -2.62 -21.65 -14.13
C ALA A 273 -1.28 -21.55 -13.38
N GLN A 274 -0.86 -22.59 -12.66
CA GLN A 274 0.47 -22.67 -12.07
C GLN A 274 1.56 -22.57 -13.13
N GLU A 275 1.43 -23.27 -14.26
CA GLU A 275 2.35 -23.17 -15.39
C GLU A 275 2.33 -21.77 -16.03
N LYS A 276 1.15 -21.16 -16.22
CA LYS A 276 1.04 -19.79 -16.77
C LYS A 276 1.71 -18.76 -15.85
N VAL A 277 1.49 -18.86 -14.54
CA VAL A 277 2.09 -17.96 -13.54
C VAL A 277 3.60 -18.18 -13.46
N PHE A 278 4.04 -19.45 -13.43
CA PHE A 278 5.45 -19.79 -13.46
C PHE A 278 6.11 -19.22 -14.72
N ASN A 279 5.52 -19.42 -15.89
CA ASN A 279 6.06 -18.88 -17.15
C ASN A 279 6.07 -17.35 -17.16
N ALA A 280 4.97 -16.71 -16.73
CA ALA A 280 4.87 -15.25 -16.67
C ALA A 280 5.94 -14.64 -15.75
N LEU A 281 6.18 -15.24 -14.58
CA LEU A 281 7.12 -14.71 -13.59
C LEU A 281 8.57 -15.12 -13.85
N CYS A 282 8.83 -16.35 -14.35
CA CYS A 282 10.20 -16.84 -14.55
C CYS A 282 10.83 -16.41 -15.88
N SER A 283 10.05 -16.10 -16.92
CA SER A 283 10.60 -15.82 -18.26
C SER A 283 10.60 -14.33 -18.64
N SER A 284 9.72 -13.51 -18.07
CA SER A 284 9.61 -12.09 -18.44
C SER A 284 9.10 -11.15 -17.35
N PHE A 285 8.95 -11.62 -16.09
CA PHE A 285 8.32 -10.86 -15.00
C PHE A 285 7.00 -10.16 -15.42
N ASP A 286 6.19 -10.84 -16.24
CA ASP A 286 4.91 -10.33 -16.76
C ASP A 286 3.82 -10.47 -15.71
N THR A 287 3.83 -9.52 -14.77
CA THR A 287 2.89 -9.48 -13.65
C THR A 287 1.44 -9.37 -14.14
N PRO A 288 1.06 -8.53 -15.12
CA PRO A 288 -0.30 -8.52 -15.66
C PRO A 288 -0.77 -9.89 -16.18
N ALA A 289 0.08 -10.64 -16.90
CA ALA A 289 -0.25 -11.99 -17.36
C ALA A 289 -0.34 -12.98 -16.19
N ALA A 290 0.56 -12.90 -15.20
CA ALA A 290 0.49 -13.71 -13.99
C ALA A 290 -0.82 -13.43 -13.22
N MET A 291 -1.18 -12.16 -13.05
CA MET A 291 -2.39 -11.73 -12.35
C MET A 291 -3.65 -12.12 -13.11
N ASN A 292 -3.66 -12.04 -14.44
CA ASN A 292 -4.77 -12.55 -15.25
C ASN A 292 -4.92 -14.07 -15.10
N ALA A 293 -3.82 -14.82 -15.18
CA ALA A 293 -3.83 -16.27 -14.98
C ALA A 293 -4.32 -16.68 -13.57
N ILE A 294 -3.98 -15.89 -12.54
CA ILE A 294 -4.48 -16.07 -11.16
C ILE A 294 -5.97 -15.73 -11.09
N SER A 295 -6.42 -14.65 -11.76
CA SER A 295 -7.82 -14.19 -11.70
C SER A 295 -8.81 -15.13 -12.40
N GLU A 296 -8.34 -15.96 -13.33
CA GLU A 296 -9.13 -16.94 -14.07
C GLU A 296 -9.35 -18.27 -13.29
N LEU A 297 -8.71 -18.45 -12.13
CA LEU A 297 -8.79 -19.68 -11.34
C LEU A 297 -10.00 -19.74 -10.42
N GLU A 298 -10.73 -20.86 -10.44
CA GLU A 298 -11.75 -21.17 -9.42
C GLU A 298 -11.15 -21.69 -8.09
N GLY A 299 -9.81 -21.72 -7.97
CA GLY A 299 -9.07 -22.29 -6.84
C GLY A 299 -8.74 -21.28 -5.72
N ALA A 300 -9.75 -20.75 -5.04
CA ALA A 300 -9.58 -19.66 -4.05
C ALA A 300 -8.57 -19.94 -2.92
N ARG A 301 -8.34 -21.20 -2.56
CA ARG A 301 -7.32 -21.61 -1.57
C ARG A 301 -5.88 -21.39 -2.06
N TRP A 302 -5.62 -21.64 -3.33
CA TRP A 302 -4.29 -21.43 -3.92
C TRP A 302 -3.99 -19.93 -4.07
N VAL A 303 -4.98 -19.14 -4.52
CA VAL A 303 -4.87 -17.68 -4.55
C VAL A 303 -4.60 -17.12 -3.15
N THR A 304 -5.30 -17.62 -2.12
CA THR A 304 -5.04 -17.24 -0.71
C THR A 304 -3.62 -17.59 -0.28
N SER A 305 -3.13 -18.81 -0.60
CA SER A 305 -1.76 -19.22 -0.32
C SER A 305 -0.74 -18.28 -0.97
N MET A 306 -0.95 -17.88 -2.22
CA MET A 306 -0.07 -16.95 -2.92
C MET A 306 -0.06 -15.56 -2.27
N MET A 307 -1.21 -15.02 -1.90
CA MET A 307 -1.28 -13.74 -1.20
C MET A 307 -0.60 -13.77 0.17
N ASN A 308 -0.72 -14.88 0.89
CA ASN A 308 -0.03 -15.06 2.17
C ASN A 308 1.49 -15.17 1.97
N ILE A 309 1.96 -15.83 0.90
CA ILE A 309 3.39 -15.87 0.53
C ILE A 309 3.92 -14.47 0.25
N PHE A 310 3.14 -13.64 -0.44
CA PHE A 310 3.50 -12.26 -0.73
C PHE A 310 3.33 -11.30 0.47
N GLY A 311 2.93 -11.81 1.65
CA GLY A 311 2.78 -10.99 2.86
C GLY A 311 1.59 -10.03 2.83
N LEU A 312 0.67 -10.18 1.87
CA LEU A 312 -0.45 -9.26 1.66
C LEU A 312 -1.59 -9.47 2.66
N ASN A 313 -1.56 -10.56 3.42
CA ASN A 313 -2.56 -10.91 4.44
C ASN A 313 -2.00 -10.80 5.87
N GLY A 314 -1.23 -9.74 6.14
CA GLY A 314 -0.58 -9.52 7.43
C GLY A 314 0.33 -10.69 7.83
N HIS A 315 0.02 -11.33 8.96
CA HIS A 315 0.82 -12.44 9.50
C HIS A 315 0.30 -13.84 9.13
N ALA A 316 -0.63 -13.95 8.18
CA ALA A 316 -1.20 -15.24 7.80
C ALA A 316 -0.15 -16.15 7.14
N SER A 317 -0.09 -17.41 7.55
CA SER A 317 0.80 -18.40 6.96
C SER A 317 0.41 -18.73 5.52
N PRO A 318 1.38 -18.98 4.61
CA PRO A 318 1.12 -19.56 3.29
C PRO A 318 0.17 -20.76 3.28
N HIS A 319 0.17 -21.56 4.35
CA HIS A 319 -0.64 -22.77 4.47
C HIS A 319 -1.99 -22.55 5.18
N ASN A 320 -2.42 -21.29 5.37
CA ASN A 320 -3.70 -21.00 6.01
C ASN A 320 -4.86 -21.68 5.21
N PRO A 321 -5.69 -22.52 5.86
CA PRO A 321 -6.83 -23.16 5.21
C PRO A 321 -8.00 -22.20 4.95
N ASP A 322 -7.96 -20.95 5.42
CA ASP A 322 -9.01 -19.97 5.16
C ASP A 322 -8.95 -19.46 3.71
N ILE A 323 -10.07 -18.91 3.23
CA ILE A 323 -10.19 -18.33 1.89
C ILE A 323 -10.28 -16.81 2.01
N GLY A 324 -9.34 -16.11 1.38
CA GLY A 324 -9.21 -14.66 1.37
C GLY A 324 -8.27 -14.11 2.45
N TRP A 325 -8.29 -12.79 2.63
CA TRP A 325 -7.43 -12.07 3.58
C TRP A 325 -8.21 -11.40 4.71
N ALA A 326 -7.52 -10.86 5.72
CA ALA A 326 -8.15 -10.10 6.80
C ALA A 326 -8.84 -8.84 6.26
N GLY A 327 -10.04 -8.52 6.76
CA GLY A 327 -10.76 -7.27 6.44
C GLY A 327 -11.94 -7.38 5.46
N ILE A 328 -12.15 -8.52 4.81
CA ILE A 328 -13.35 -8.79 3.98
C ILE A 328 -14.59 -9.23 4.78
N ASP A 329 -14.42 -9.54 6.07
CA ASP A 329 -15.50 -9.98 6.93
C ASP A 329 -16.24 -8.82 7.59
N VAL A 330 -17.57 -8.94 7.66
CA VAL A 330 -18.38 -8.08 8.52
C VAL A 330 -18.16 -8.45 10.00
N PRO A 331 -18.29 -7.50 10.94
CA PRO A 331 -18.02 -7.76 12.35
C PRO A 331 -18.86 -8.93 12.91
N GLU A 332 -18.24 -9.85 13.65
CA GLU A 332 -18.90 -11.10 14.09
C GLU A 332 -20.20 -10.85 14.87
N TYR A 333 -20.23 -9.82 15.72
CA TYR A 333 -21.40 -9.41 16.50
C TYR A 333 -22.58 -8.93 15.65
N SER A 334 -22.34 -8.49 14.41
CA SER A 334 -23.37 -8.00 13.48
C SER A 334 -24.02 -9.13 12.67
N LYS A 335 -23.31 -10.26 12.49
CA LYS A 335 -23.70 -11.35 11.57
C LYS A 335 -25.11 -11.89 11.83
N PRO A 336 -25.55 -12.17 13.07
CA PRO A 336 -26.90 -12.69 13.29
C PRO A 336 -27.99 -11.75 12.78
N TYR A 337 -27.85 -10.44 13.06
CA TYR A 337 -28.82 -9.42 12.68
C TYR A 337 -28.80 -9.16 11.17
N LEU A 338 -27.61 -9.06 10.58
CA LEU A 338 -27.45 -8.86 9.13
C LEU A 338 -27.96 -10.06 8.33
N ASN A 339 -27.70 -11.29 8.78
CA ASN A 339 -28.22 -12.50 8.13
C ASN A 339 -29.75 -12.55 8.18
N THR A 340 -30.35 -12.28 9.35
CA THR A 340 -31.81 -12.23 9.49
C THR A 340 -32.42 -11.10 8.64
N LEU A 341 -31.79 -9.92 8.61
CA LEU A 341 -32.22 -8.78 7.80
C LEU A 341 -32.17 -9.09 6.30
N SER A 342 -31.05 -9.64 5.82
CA SER A 342 -30.89 -10.02 4.41
C SER A 342 -31.90 -11.08 4.01
N ALA A 343 -32.07 -12.14 4.82
CA ALA A 343 -33.05 -13.20 4.53
C ALA A 343 -34.48 -12.66 4.47
N LEU A 344 -34.87 -11.80 5.41
CA LEU A 344 -36.19 -11.17 5.43
C LEU A 344 -36.39 -10.29 4.19
N ARG A 345 -35.40 -9.45 3.86
CA ARG A 345 -35.43 -8.56 2.70
C ARG A 345 -35.56 -9.37 1.41
N ASP A 346 -34.78 -10.43 1.24
CA ASP A 346 -34.75 -11.23 0.01
C ASP A 346 -36.07 -11.98 -0.21
N VAL A 347 -36.71 -12.46 0.85
CA VAL A 347 -38.07 -13.04 0.78
C VAL A 347 -39.09 -11.98 0.38
N VAL A 348 -39.11 -10.83 1.05
CA VAL A 348 -40.05 -9.73 0.77
C VAL A 348 -39.88 -9.21 -0.66
N ARG A 349 -38.64 -9.04 -1.12
CA ARG A 349 -38.32 -8.58 -2.47
C ARG A 349 -38.74 -9.58 -3.54
N ARG A 350 -38.55 -10.88 -3.32
CA ARG A 350 -39.02 -11.93 -4.25
C ARG A 350 -40.54 -11.92 -4.36
N LEU A 351 -41.24 -11.77 -3.24
CA LEU A 351 -42.71 -11.67 -3.23
C LEU A 351 -43.21 -10.42 -3.95
N ALA A 352 -42.57 -9.27 -3.73
CA ALA A 352 -42.92 -8.04 -4.44
C ALA A 352 -42.68 -8.15 -5.96
N LYS A 353 -41.60 -8.83 -6.38
CA LYS A 353 -41.28 -9.06 -7.81
C LYS A 353 -42.18 -10.09 -8.48
N SER A 354 -42.77 -11.04 -7.74
CA SER A 354 -43.61 -12.10 -8.32
C SER A 354 -44.94 -11.58 -8.88
N LYS A 355 -45.33 -10.35 -8.54
CA LYS A 355 -46.62 -9.71 -8.90
C LYS A 355 -47.85 -10.53 -8.49
N ALA A 356 -47.69 -11.49 -7.58
CA ALA A 356 -48.80 -12.22 -6.98
C ALA A 356 -49.57 -11.31 -5.99
N HIS A 357 -50.84 -11.61 -5.72
CA HIS A 357 -51.59 -10.91 -4.67
C HIS A 357 -50.93 -11.12 -3.31
N ILE A 358 -50.41 -10.04 -2.72
CA ILE A 358 -49.74 -10.05 -1.42
C ILE A 358 -50.75 -9.70 -0.35
N THR A 359 -51.05 -10.68 0.52
CA THR A 359 -51.94 -10.48 1.67
C THR A 359 -51.15 -10.11 2.92
N SER A 360 -51.78 -9.35 3.82
CA SER A 360 -51.23 -9.01 5.13
C SER A 360 -50.94 -10.25 6.00
N GLN A 361 -51.71 -11.33 5.82
CA GLN A 361 -51.49 -12.60 6.51
C GLN A 361 -50.21 -13.30 6.04
N THR A 362 -49.94 -13.33 4.73
CA THR A 362 -48.69 -13.88 4.17
C THR A 362 -47.48 -13.12 4.69
N LEU A 363 -47.58 -11.79 4.74
CA LEU A 363 -46.50 -10.91 5.21
C LEU A 363 -46.24 -11.08 6.71
N GLY A 364 -47.29 -11.16 7.54
CA GLY A 364 -47.17 -11.43 8.98
C GLY A 364 -46.55 -12.80 9.30
N SER A 365 -46.89 -13.83 8.51
CA SER A 365 -46.25 -15.15 8.61
C SER A 365 -44.73 -15.07 8.41
N ILE A 366 -44.28 -14.35 7.38
CA ILE A 366 -42.85 -14.23 7.05
C ILE A 366 -42.08 -13.51 8.18
N ILE A 367 -42.64 -12.42 8.70
CA ILE A 367 -42.05 -11.67 9.82
C ILE A 367 -41.89 -12.58 11.05
N ASN A 368 -42.90 -13.40 11.37
CA ASN A 368 -42.86 -14.26 12.54
C ASN A 368 -41.90 -15.45 12.36
N THR A 369 -41.85 -16.05 11.17
CA THR A 369 -40.98 -17.20 10.88
C THR A 369 -39.51 -16.82 10.85
N ILE A 370 -39.15 -15.72 10.19
CA ILE A 370 -37.76 -15.29 10.05
C ILE A 370 -37.33 -14.43 11.26
N GLY A 371 -38.24 -13.64 11.81
CA GLY A 371 -37.96 -12.65 12.84
C GLY A 371 -37.74 -13.19 14.25
N SER A 372 -38.16 -14.42 14.54
CA SER A 372 -37.97 -15.08 15.86
C SER A 372 -36.55 -15.65 16.04
N SER A 373 -35.71 -15.63 15.01
CA SER A 373 -34.37 -16.22 15.01
C SER A 373 -33.28 -15.39 15.69
N ALA A 374 -33.61 -14.17 16.17
CA ALA A 374 -32.62 -13.17 16.62
C ALA A 374 -32.63 -12.89 18.13
N ASP A 375 -33.11 -13.82 18.98
CA ASP A 375 -33.00 -13.69 20.43
C ASP A 375 -31.62 -14.21 20.89
N LEU A 376 -30.63 -13.32 20.89
CA LEU A 376 -29.24 -13.60 21.26
C LEU A 376 -28.87 -12.76 22.49
N GLY A 377 -28.43 -13.46 23.53
CA GLY A 377 -28.29 -12.97 24.90
C GLY A 377 -27.40 -11.75 25.13
N HIS A 378 -27.59 -11.17 26.31
CA HIS A 378 -27.23 -9.83 26.79
C HIS A 378 -25.74 -9.39 26.78
N SER A 379 -24.81 -10.07 26.10
CA SER A 379 -23.37 -9.83 26.30
C SER A 379 -22.69 -8.85 25.33
N MET A 380 -23.33 -8.39 24.24
CA MET A 380 -22.69 -7.50 23.24
C MET A 380 -23.63 -6.41 22.67
N LEU A 381 -24.65 -6.01 23.43
CA LEU A 381 -25.78 -5.22 22.92
C LEU A 381 -25.38 -3.84 22.35
N ASP A 382 -24.42 -3.14 22.98
CA ASP A 382 -24.10 -1.75 22.61
C ASP A 382 -23.44 -1.64 21.22
N LEU A 383 -22.58 -2.58 20.84
CA LEU A 383 -21.92 -2.61 19.53
C LEU A 383 -22.85 -3.13 18.41
N ALA A 384 -23.78 -4.00 18.76
CA ALA A 384 -24.76 -4.55 17.83
C ALA A 384 -25.98 -3.66 17.62
N LEU A 385 -26.20 -2.66 18.50
CA LEU A 385 -27.40 -1.83 18.55
C LEU A 385 -27.78 -1.21 17.20
N PRO A 386 -26.86 -0.66 16.39
CA PRO A 386 -27.23 -0.08 15.09
C PRO A 386 -27.85 -1.11 14.13
N TYR A 387 -27.34 -2.35 14.12
CA TYR A 387 -27.85 -3.43 13.28
C TYR A 387 -29.20 -3.94 13.77
N VAL A 388 -29.37 -4.01 15.09
CA VAL A 388 -30.65 -4.34 15.74
C VAL A 388 -31.72 -3.32 15.37
N GLU A 389 -31.37 -2.03 15.41
CA GLU A 389 -32.27 -0.93 15.09
C GLU A 389 -32.73 -0.97 13.63
N VAL A 390 -31.82 -1.23 12.68
CA VAL A 390 -32.18 -1.37 11.26
C VAL A 390 -33.12 -2.55 11.04
N LEU A 391 -32.82 -3.71 11.65
CA LEU A 391 -33.68 -4.89 11.56
C LEU A 391 -35.08 -4.62 12.16
N ARG A 392 -35.13 -3.97 13.32
CA ARG A 392 -36.39 -3.60 13.98
C ARG A 392 -37.18 -2.61 13.13
N LYS A 393 -36.54 -1.55 12.63
CA LYS A 393 -37.15 -0.54 11.76
C LYS A 393 -37.75 -1.17 10.52
N PHE A 394 -37.06 -2.12 9.89
CA PHE A 394 -37.61 -2.80 8.72
C PHE A 394 -38.83 -3.65 9.07
N LYS A 395 -38.77 -4.42 10.17
CA LYS A 395 -39.92 -5.19 10.66
C LYS A 395 -41.12 -4.27 10.92
N ASP A 396 -40.90 -3.14 11.59
CA ASP A 396 -41.94 -2.16 11.91
C ASP A 396 -42.54 -1.54 10.63
N GLN A 397 -41.70 -1.22 9.64
CA GLN A 397 -42.16 -0.71 8.33
C GLN A 397 -43.03 -1.72 7.59
N ILE A 398 -42.62 -2.99 7.54
CA ILE A 398 -43.42 -4.05 6.91
C ILE A 398 -44.72 -4.29 7.71
N ALA A 399 -44.65 -4.33 9.04
CA ALA A 399 -45.81 -4.55 9.89
C ALA A 399 -46.83 -3.40 9.81
N SER A 400 -46.38 -2.15 9.61
CA SER A 400 -47.27 -1.00 9.45
C SER A 400 -48.18 -1.12 8.21
N LEU A 401 -47.72 -1.83 7.17
CA LEU A 401 -48.53 -2.12 5.97
C LEU A 401 -49.65 -3.15 6.24
N ASN A 402 -49.59 -3.88 7.35
CA ASN A 402 -50.66 -4.81 7.75
C ASN A 402 -51.85 -4.10 8.43
N ILE A 403 -51.73 -2.82 8.78
CA ILE A 403 -52.75 -2.09 9.54
C ILE A 403 -53.67 -1.33 8.56
N GLY A 404 -54.69 -2.01 8.05
CA GLY A 404 -55.86 -1.35 7.46
C GLY A 404 -56.21 -1.67 6.00
N THR A 405 -55.44 -2.50 5.29
CA THR A 405 -55.76 -2.93 3.91
C THR A 405 -55.67 -4.44 3.74
N THR A 406 -56.54 -5.02 2.89
CA THR A 406 -56.52 -6.45 2.52
C THR A 406 -55.37 -6.78 1.55
N GLU A 407 -54.83 -5.76 0.89
CA GLU A 407 -53.83 -5.86 -0.17
C GLU A 407 -52.70 -4.87 0.08
N VAL A 408 -51.46 -5.31 -0.16
CA VAL A 408 -50.22 -4.56 0.08
C VAL A 408 -49.62 -4.14 -1.27
N ASP A 409 -49.24 -2.87 -1.43
CA ASP A 409 -48.60 -2.36 -2.65
C ASP A 409 -47.17 -2.95 -2.82
N PRO A 410 -46.92 -3.75 -3.87
CA PRO A 410 -45.60 -4.31 -4.14
C PRO A 410 -44.52 -3.24 -4.35
N ASN A 411 -44.87 -2.07 -4.91
CA ASN A 411 -43.89 -1.01 -5.14
C ASN A 411 -43.39 -0.40 -3.83
N GLN A 412 -44.25 -0.33 -2.82
CA GLN A 412 -43.87 0.16 -1.50
C GLN A 412 -42.92 -0.83 -0.79
N LEU A 413 -43.15 -2.13 -0.94
CA LEU A 413 -42.24 -3.17 -0.43
C LEU A 413 -40.86 -3.09 -1.11
N LEU A 414 -40.82 -2.91 -2.43
CA LEU A 414 -39.56 -2.73 -3.16
C LEU A 414 -38.79 -1.49 -2.66
N ARG A 415 -39.47 -0.36 -2.44
CA ARG A 415 -38.85 0.85 -1.88
C ARG A 415 -38.24 0.61 -0.50
N TYR A 416 -38.86 -0.18 0.37
CA TYR A 416 -38.27 -0.54 1.66
C TYR A 416 -37.05 -1.46 1.49
N CYS A 417 -37.10 -2.43 0.58
CA CYS A 417 -35.96 -3.29 0.28
C CYS A 417 -34.77 -2.54 -0.33
N ASP A 418 -35.04 -1.55 -1.18
CA ASP A 418 -34.01 -0.70 -1.80
C ASP A 418 -33.42 0.27 -0.77
N ARG A 419 -34.26 0.87 0.10
CA ARG A 419 -33.78 1.74 1.19
C ARG A 419 -32.82 1.02 2.14
N ILE A 420 -33.09 -0.25 2.47
CA ILE A 420 -32.17 -1.03 3.30
C ILE A 420 -30.81 -1.15 2.63
N ARG A 421 -30.80 -1.53 1.35
CA ARG A 421 -29.57 -1.77 0.58
C ARG A 421 -28.78 -0.47 0.38
N ASP A 422 -29.47 0.59 0.00
CA ASP A 422 -28.85 1.82 -0.51
C ASP A 422 -28.57 2.85 0.59
N VAL A 423 -29.23 2.72 1.74
CA VAL A 423 -29.14 3.70 2.84
C VAL A 423 -28.91 3.00 4.18
N ASP A 424 -29.91 2.27 4.70
CA ASP A 424 -29.92 1.94 6.13
C ASP A 424 -28.77 1.01 6.54
N VAL A 425 -28.35 0.04 5.71
CA VAL A 425 -27.14 -0.78 6.00
C VAL A 425 -25.86 -0.18 5.40
N PHE A 426 -25.97 0.62 4.34
CA PHE A 426 -24.84 1.28 3.71
C PHE A 426 -24.19 2.31 4.66
N ASP A 427 -25.02 3.06 5.39
CA ASP A 427 -24.58 4.00 6.44
C ASP A 427 -23.88 3.29 7.62
N LEU A 428 -24.12 1.98 7.79
CA LEU A 428 -23.43 1.14 8.77
C LEU A 428 -22.14 0.51 8.21
N GLY A 429 -21.73 0.89 7.01
CA GLY A 429 -20.56 0.33 6.33
C GLY A 429 -20.80 -1.06 5.76
N ILE A 430 -22.05 -1.46 5.50
CA ILE A 430 -22.41 -2.76 4.92
C ILE A 430 -23.15 -2.59 3.59
N TYR A 431 -22.72 -3.33 2.57
CA TYR A 431 -23.38 -3.37 1.28
C TYR A 431 -24.07 -4.72 1.06
N LEU A 432 -25.33 -4.68 0.61
CA LEU A 432 -26.11 -5.85 0.22
C LEU A 432 -26.11 -5.98 -1.31
N GLU A 433 -25.24 -6.84 -1.83
CA GLU A 433 -25.08 -7.03 -3.27
C GLU A 433 -26.11 -8.04 -3.80
N ASP A 434 -27.03 -7.58 -4.64
CA ASP A 434 -28.07 -8.41 -5.23
C ASP A 434 -27.49 -9.45 -6.19
N GLN A 435 -27.99 -10.69 -6.12
CA GLN A 435 -27.59 -11.78 -7.01
C GLN A 435 -28.79 -12.30 -7.81
N ASP A 436 -28.51 -12.92 -8.96
CA ASP A 436 -29.52 -13.60 -9.79
C ASP A 436 -30.18 -14.79 -9.07
N SER A 437 -29.48 -15.39 -8.10
CA SER A 437 -30.02 -16.44 -7.23
C SER A 437 -31.15 -15.96 -6.31
N GLY A 438 -31.27 -14.65 -6.12
CA GLY A 438 -32.25 -14.01 -5.24
C GLY A 438 -31.82 -13.90 -3.78
N CYS A 439 -30.62 -14.37 -3.41
CA CYS A 439 -30.01 -14.16 -2.09
C CYS A 439 -28.88 -13.12 -2.19
N ALA A 440 -28.95 -12.05 -1.41
CA ALA A 440 -27.93 -11.00 -1.42
C ALA A 440 -26.62 -11.45 -0.74
N ILE A 441 -25.49 -10.92 -1.21
CA ILE A 441 -24.20 -11.05 -0.55
C ILE A 441 -24.04 -9.90 0.45
N ILE A 442 -23.73 -10.23 1.69
CA ILE A 442 -23.44 -9.27 2.75
C ILE A 442 -21.93 -9.03 2.78
N ARG A 443 -21.49 -7.79 2.58
CA ARG A 443 -20.07 -7.43 2.56
C ARG A 443 -19.83 -6.02 3.12
N PRO A 444 -18.62 -5.71 3.61
CA PRO A 444 -18.26 -4.34 3.98
C PRO A 444 -18.32 -3.39 2.77
N VAL A 445 -18.66 -2.12 3.02
CA VAL A 445 -18.55 -1.03 2.04
C VAL A 445 -17.07 -0.73 1.81
N THR A 446 -16.65 -0.76 0.56
CA THR A 446 -15.29 -0.42 0.14
C THR A 446 -15.22 1.02 -0.35
N SER A 447 -14.02 1.61 -0.37
CA SER A 447 -13.79 2.99 -0.81
C SER A 447 -14.26 3.25 -2.25
N ASP A 448 -14.24 2.21 -3.10
CA ASP A 448 -14.68 2.30 -4.49
C ASP A 448 -16.21 2.35 -4.61
N LEU A 449 -16.95 1.66 -3.73
CA LEU A 449 -18.42 1.71 -3.70
C LEU A 449 -18.92 3.11 -3.30
N ILE A 450 -18.16 3.83 -2.48
CA ILE A 450 -18.48 5.21 -2.04
C ILE A 450 -18.33 6.21 -3.21
N LYS A 451 -17.45 5.95 -4.19
CA LYS A 451 -17.22 6.84 -5.34
C LYS A 451 -18.28 6.69 -6.44
N THR A 452 -19.01 5.59 -6.46
CA THR A 452 -20.02 5.27 -7.47
C THR A 452 -21.46 5.60 -7.07
N ASN A 453 -21.68 5.90 -5.79
CA ASN A 453 -22.93 6.47 -5.26
C ASN A 453 -22.81 7.99 -5.15
#